data_AF-A0A970W3L7-F1
#
_entry.id   AF-A0A970W3L7-F1
#
_cell.length_a   1.000
_cell.length_b   1.000
_cell.length_c   1.000
_cell.angle_alpha   90.00
_cell.angle_beta   90.00
_cell.angle_gamma   90.00
#
_symmetry.space_group_name_H-M   'P 1'
#
loop_
_entity.id
_entity.type
_entity.pdbx_description
1 polymer ?
#
loop_
_entity_poly.entity_id
_entity_poly.type
_entity_poly.pdbx_seq_one_letter_code
_entity_poly.pdbx_strand_id
1 'polypeptide(L)' 'MAITAEKIEKVLTEKWDDVKAAIRARWGDKVSDKDLDGIAHQHDEICHLIGGKCGFSQRKAREEVNKVLDGIIVSRGG' A
#
# COMPACT_ATOMS: atom_id res chain seq x y z
N MET A 1 -9.93 7.81 -12.97
CA MET A 1 -10.62 8.26 -11.74
C MET A 1 -9.57 8.33 -10.65
N ALA A 2 -9.52 9.40 -9.84
CA ALA A 2 -8.60 9.45 -8.71
C ALA A 2 -9.19 8.62 -7.56
N ILE A 3 -8.39 7.77 -6.92
CA ILE A 3 -8.80 7.12 -5.68
C ILE A 3 -8.89 8.19 -4.59
N THR A 4 -10.00 8.19 -3.86
CA THR A 4 -10.20 9.04 -2.69
C THR A 4 -9.61 8.39 -1.43
N ALA A 5 -9.17 9.21 -0.48
CA ALA A 5 -8.61 8.74 0.79
C ALA A 5 -9.56 7.77 1.53
N GLU A 6 -10.87 8.03 1.48
CA GLU A 6 -11.89 7.17 2.07
C GLU A 6 -11.87 5.74 1.51
N LYS A 7 -11.63 5.58 0.19
CA LYS A 7 -11.51 4.25 -0.43
C LYS A 7 -10.23 3.55 0.00
N ILE A 8 -9.15 4.29 0.20
CA ILE A 8 -7.88 3.77 0.69
C ILE A 8 -8.06 3.20 2.09
N GLU A 9 -8.62 3.98 3.00
CA GLU A 9 -8.85 3.54 4.39
C GLU A 9 -9.73 2.29 4.44
N LYS A 10 -10.80 2.26 3.63
CA LYS A 10 -11.68 1.10 3.51
C LYS A 10 -10.95 -0.15 3.00
N VAL A 11 -10.10 -0.03 1.98
CA VAL A 11 -9.31 -1.16 1.46
C VAL A 11 -8.24 -1.61 2.46
N LEU A 12 -7.59 -0.68 3.14
CA LEU A 12 -6.57 -1.00 4.13
C LEU A 12 -7.16 -1.75 5.33
N THR A 13 -8.41 -1.45 5.70
CA THR A 13 -9.10 -2.12 6.81
C THR A 13 -9.81 -3.40 6.39
N GLU A 14 -10.56 -3.41 5.29
CA GLU A 14 -11.34 -4.58 4.84
C GLU A 14 -10.52 -5.60 4.04
N LYS A 15 -9.44 -5.17 3.39
CA LYS A 15 -8.65 -5.98 2.45
C LYS A 15 -7.16 -5.94 2.75
N TRP A 16 -6.80 -5.88 4.03
CA TRP A 16 -5.41 -5.78 4.44
C TRP A 16 -4.53 -6.92 3.90
N ASP A 17 -5.04 -8.15 3.89
CA ASP A 17 -4.31 -9.30 3.33
C ASP A 17 -4.02 -9.16 1.83
N ASP A 18 -4.98 -8.66 1.03
CA ASP A 18 -4.75 -8.36 -0.39
C ASP A 18 -3.69 -7.26 -0.54
N VAL A 19 -3.72 -6.24 0.32
CA VAL A 19 -2.72 -5.16 0.33
C VAL A 19 -1.33 -5.70 0.68
N LYS A 20 -1.21 -6.53 1.73
CA LYS A 20 0.05 -7.19 2.10
C LYS A 20 0.58 -8.02 0.93
N ALA A 21 -0.28 -8.82 0.30
CA ALA A 21 0.10 -9.65 -0.84
C ALA A 21 0.59 -8.80 -2.02
N ALA A 22 -0.09 -7.70 -2.35
CA ALA A 22 0.29 -6.83 -3.45
C ALA A 22 1.58 -6.03 -3.16
N ILE A 23 1.75 -5.56 -1.92
CA ILE A 23 2.99 -4.92 -1.47
C ILE A 23 4.15 -5.92 -1.53
N ARG A 24 3.96 -7.15 -1.03
CA ARG A 24 4.96 -8.21 -1.09
C ARG A 24 5.31 -8.61 -2.53
N ALA A 25 4.33 -8.67 -3.42
CA ALA A 25 4.57 -8.97 -4.84
C ALA A 25 5.47 -7.91 -5.50
N ARG A 26 5.38 -6.65 -5.07
CA ARG A 26 6.14 -5.54 -5.66
C ARG A 26 7.45 -5.23 -4.92
N TRP A 27 7.47 -5.42 -3.60
CA TRP A 27 8.54 -4.98 -2.71
C TRP A 27 8.95 -6.04 -1.68
N GLY A 28 8.58 -7.31 -1.84
CA GLY A 28 8.92 -8.38 -0.89
C GLY A 28 10.42 -8.58 -0.67
N ASP A 29 11.26 -8.07 -1.57
CA ASP A 29 12.73 -8.00 -1.40
C ASP A 29 13.17 -6.96 -0.36
N LYS A 30 12.35 -5.93 -0.12
CA LYS A 30 12.66 -4.77 0.73
C LYS A 30 11.77 -4.65 1.96
N VAL A 31 10.54 -5.14 1.86
CA VAL A 31 9.48 -5.01 2.88
C VAL A 31 9.04 -6.41 3.27
N SER A 32 9.14 -6.74 4.56
CA SER A 32 8.69 -8.03 5.10
C SER A 32 7.28 -7.93 5.68
N ASP A 33 6.63 -9.08 5.83
CA ASP A 33 5.29 -9.17 6.44
C ASP A 33 5.28 -8.59 7.86
N LYS A 34 6.38 -8.75 8.61
CA LYS A 34 6.57 -8.16 9.94
C LYS A 34 6.63 -6.64 9.93
N ASP A 35 7.25 -6.05 8.91
CA ASP A 35 7.27 -4.59 8.76
C ASP A 35 5.83 -4.10 8.55
N LEU A 36 5.04 -4.82 7.75
CA LEU A 36 3.64 -4.49 7.45
C LEU A 36 2.71 -4.70 8.64
N ASP A 37 2.91 -5.74 9.44
CA ASP A 37 2.04 -6.04 10.58
C ASP A 37 2.00 -4.91 11.62
N GLY A 38 3.10 -4.15 11.75
CA GLY A 38 3.21 -3.02 12.67
C GLY A 38 2.51 -1.73 12.22
N ILE A 39 2.06 -1.63 10.97
CA ILE A 39 1.67 -0.35 10.33
C ILE A 39 0.21 0.05 10.61
N ALA A 40 -0.52 -0.73 11.44
CA ALA A 40 -1.90 -0.44 11.87
C ALA A 40 -2.87 -0.03 10.74
N HIS A 41 -2.67 -0.55 9.52
CA HIS A 41 -3.48 -0.21 8.33
C HIS A 41 -3.38 1.26 7.90
N GLN A 42 -2.34 2.00 8.30
CA GLN A 42 -2.20 3.42 7.98
C GLN A 42 -1.46 3.64 6.66
N HIS A 43 -2.15 4.28 5.72
CA HIS A 43 -1.58 4.60 4.40
C HIS A 43 -0.27 5.39 4.47
N ASP A 44 -0.21 6.38 5.38
CA ASP A 44 0.93 7.28 5.49
C ASP A 44 2.17 6.54 5.98
N GLU A 45 2.01 5.65 6.96
CA GLU A 45 3.11 4.82 7.45
C GLU A 45 3.58 3.81 6.39
N ILE A 46 2.68 3.24 5.58
CA ILE A 46 3.09 2.41 4.43
C ILE A 46 3.95 3.23 3.47
N CYS A 47 3.54 4.46 3.16
CA CYS A 47 4.32 5.36 2.31
C CYS A 47 5.68 5.67 2.92
N HIS A 48 5.75 5.90 4.23
CA HIS A 48 7.00 6.15 4.93
C HIS A 48 7.91 4.93 4.88
N LEU A 49 7.38 3.74 5.18
CA LEU A 49 8.12 2.49 5.16
C LEU A 49 8.69 2.20 3.77
N ILE A 50 7.87 2.30 2.73
CA ILE A 50 8.31 2.08 1.35
C ILE A 50 9.29 3.17 0.91
N GLY A 51 9.05 4.43 1.28
CA GLY A 51 10.00 5.52 1.04
C GLY A 51 11.38 5.22 1.62
N GLY A 52 11.43 4.81 2.90
CA GLY A 52 12.67 4.47 3.59
C GLY A 52 13.36 3.22 3.04
N LYS A 53 12.62 2.12 2.85
CA LYS A 53 13.18 0.82 2.43
C LYS A 53 13.59 0.80 0.96
N CYS A 54 12.84 1.50 0.09
CA CYS A 54 13.14 1.57 -1.34
C CYS A 54 13.95 2.80 -1.76
N GLY A 55 14.24 3.72 -0.83
CA GLY A 55 14.95 4.96 -1.15
C GLY A 55 14.15 5.91 -2.03
N PHE A 56 12.82 5.90 -1.91
CA PHE A 56 11.95 6.79 -2.66
C PHE A 56 11.66 8.07 -1.88
N SER A 57 11.57 9.19 -2.59
CA SER A 57 11.01 10.43 -2.03
C SER A 57 9.56 10.19 -1.61
N GLN A 58 9.10 10.86 -0.55
CA GLN A 58 7.75 10.69 0.00
C GLN A 58 6.64 10.77 -1.07
N ARG A 59 6.76 11.70 -2.02
CA ARG A 59 5.84 11.83 -3.15
C ARG A 59 5.81 10.56 -4.02
N LYS A 60 6.98 10.02 -4.37
CA LYS A 60 7.10 8.83 -5.21
C LYS A 60 6.63 7.58 -4.49
N ALA A 61 6.94 7.45 -3.19
CA ALA A 61 6.43 6.36 -2.37
C ALA A 61 4.89 6.38 -2.34
N ARG A 62 4.28 7.55 -2.13
CA ARG A 62 2.83 7.73 -2.16
C ARG A 62 2.21 7.39 -3.50
N GLU A 63 2.82 7.82 -4.60
CA GLU A 63 2.35 7.47 -5.95
C GLU A 63 2.39 5.96 -6.19
N GLU A 64 3.46 5.28 -5.77
CA GLU A 64 3.57 3.84 -5.98
C GLU A 64 2.62 3.04 -5.07
N VAL A 65 2.46 3.43 -3.80
CA VAL A 65 1.48 2.82 -2.89
C VAL A 65 0.08 2.99 -3.43
N ASN A 66 -0.28 4.20 -3.88
CA ASN A 66 -1.58 4.45 -4.49
C ASN A 66 -1.83 3.58 -5.72
N LYS A 67 -0.83 3.35 -6.59
CA LYS A 67 -0.98 2.44 -7.74
C LYS A 67 -1.26 1.01 -7.33
N VAL A 68 -0.62 0.53 -6.26
CA VAL A 68 -0.86 -0.81 -5.74
C VAL A 68 -2.29 -0.92 -5.20
N LEU A 69 -2.72 0.06 -4.42
CA LEU A 69 -4.09 0.12 -3.90
C LEU A 69 -5.14 0.25 -5.00
N ASP A 70 -4.84 0.98 -6.08
CA ASP A 70 -5.68 1.08 -7.29
C ASP A 70 -5.91 -0.27 -7.94
N GLY A 71 -4.84 -1.06 -8.12
CA GLY A 71 -4.96 -2.40 -8.67
C GLY A 71 -5.93 -3.29 -7.89
N ILE A 72 -5.93 -3.15 -6.56
CA ILE A 72 -6.80 -3.92 -5.65
C ILE A 72 -8.26 -3.42 -5.72
N ILE A 73 -8.46 -2.11 -5.85
CA ILE A 73 -9.79 -1.49 -5.98
C ILE A 73 -10.42 -1.87 -7.33
N VAL A 74 -9.65 -1.79 -8.41
CA VAL A 74 -10.14 -1.98 -9.78
C VAL A 74 -10.36 -3.45 -10.13
N SER A 75 -9.49 -4.37 -9.66
CA SER A 75 -9.56 -5.79 -10.03
C SER A 75 -10.81 -6.55 -9.55
N ARG A 76 -11.69 -5.93 -8.75
CA ARG A 76 -12.95 -6.55 -8.28
C ARG A 76 -14.21 -5.71 -8.57
N GLY A 77 -14.10 -4.69 -9.41
CA GLY A 77 -15.23 -3.84 -9.83
C GLY A 77 -15.87 -4.26 -11.16
N GLY A 78 -15.77 -5.54 -11.55
CA GLY A 78 -16.36 -6.11 -12.76
C GLY A 78 -17.54 -7.01 -12.44
#